data_AF-A0A373VV30-F1
#
_entry.id   AF-A0A373VV30-F1
#
_cell.length_a   1.000
_cell.length_b   1.000
_cell.length_c   1.000
_cell.angle_alpha   90.00
_cell.angle_beta   90.00
_cell.angle_gamma   90.00
#
_symmetry.space_group_name_H-M   'P 1'
#
loop_
_entity.id
_entity.type
_entity.pdbx_description
1 polymer ?
#
loop_
_entity_poly.entity_id
_entity_poly.type
_entity_poly.pdbx_seq_one_letter_code
_entity_poly.pdbx_strand_id
1 'polypeptide(L)' 'MDTFANGIKNMVSGAAEYGYVLPIIGFFVIFVALAIPSNKTKEFAKNHWWSIIAGTMGVYGTMNFANWVWEKLTF' A
#
# COMPACT_ATOMS: atom_id res chain seq x y z
N MET A 1 11.82 -20.29 -14.90
CA MET A 1 12.07 -19.06 -14.11
C MET A 1 13.25 -19.32 -13.20
N ASP A 2 14.29 -18.51 -13.29
CA ASP A 2 15.48 -18.60 -12.43
C ASP A 2 15.11 -18.46 -10.94
N THR A 3 15.90 -19.08 -10.06
CA THR A 3 15.73 -19.06 -8.60
C THR A 3 15.52 -17.64 -8.05
N PHE A 4 16.16 -16.64 -8.65
CA PHE A 4 15.99 -15.23 -8.30
C PHE A 4 14.59 -14.70 -8.61
N ALA A 5 14.04 -15.01 -9.80
CA ALA A 5 12.70 -14.59 -10.20
C ALA A 5 11.61 -15.26 -9.36
N ASN A 6 11.81 -16.53 -8.99
CA ASN A 6 10.93 -17.23 -8.05
C ASN A 6 11.03 -16.66 -6.63
N GLY A 7 12.22 -16.26 -6.19
CA GLY A 7 12.42 -15.55 -4.91
C GLY A 7 11.64 -14.24 -4.85
N ILE A 8 11.77 -13.40 -5.89
CA ILE A 8 11.01 -12.13 -6.00
C ILE A 8 9.50 -12.40 -6.04
N LYS A 9 9.05 -13.40 -6.83
CA LYS A 9 7.63 -13.78 -6.89
C LYS A 9 7.10 -14.12 -5.50
N ASN A 10 7.77 -14.99 -4.76
CA ASN A 10 7.31 -15.42 -3.44
C ASN A 10 7.25 -14.26 -2.44
N MET A 11 8.20 -13.33 -2.49
CA MET A 11 8.17 -12.12 -1.65
C MET A 11 7.01 -11.20 -2.00
N VAL A 12 6.79 -10.92 -3.29
CA VAL A 12 5.70 -10.03 -3.74
C VAL A 12 4.35 -10.65 -3.49
N SER A 13 4.17 -11.95 -3.79
CA SER A 13 2.90 -12.64 -3.56
C SER A 13 2.57 -12.76 -2.07
N GLY A 14 3.56 -13.04 -1.21
CA GLY A 14 3.37 -13.04 0.24
C GLY A 14 3.04 -11.64 0.80
N ALA A 15 3.65 -10.59 0.26
CA ALA A 15 3.34 -9.22 0.68
C ALA A 15 1.95 -8.76 0.15
N ALA A 16 1.58 -9.17 -1.06
CA ALA A 16 0.33 -8.78 -1.71
C ALA A 16 -0.90 -9.37 -1.01
N GLU A 17 -0.79 -10.56 -0.40
CA GLU A 17 -1.85 -11.15 0.43
C GLU A 17 -2.28 -10.21 1.57
N TYR A 18 -1.34 -9.45 2.12
CA TYR A 18 -1.59 -8.43 3.15
C TYR A 18 -1.63 -7.00 2.60
N GLY A 19 -1.57 -6.81 1.28
CA GLY A 19 -1.48 -5.48 0.67
C GLY A 19 -2.65 -4.57 1.01
N TYR A 20 -3.83 -5.13 1.30
CA TYR A 20 -5.03 -4.39 1.74
C TYR A 20 -4.81 -3.63 3.06
N VAL A 21 -3.80 -4.01 3.85
CA VAL A 21 -3.44 -3.34 5.10
C VAL A 21 -2.88 -1.94 4.83
N LEU A 22 -2.24 -1.71 3.68
CA LEU A 22 -1.67 -0.40 3.32
C LEU A 22 -2.72 0.71 3.30
N PRO A 23 -3.84 0.60 2.55
CA PRO A 23 -4.88 1.63 2.59
C PRO A 23 -5.52 1.77 3.97
N ILE A 24 -5.68 0.67 4.73
CA ILE A 24 -6.20 0.72 6.11
C ILE A 24 -5.29 1.57 7.00
N ILE A 25 -3.97 1.37 6.95
CA ILE A 25 -2.99 2.18 7.67
C ILE A 25 -3.05 3.63 7.20
N GLY A 26 -3.17 3.87 5.89
CA GLY A 26 -3.31 5.22 5.33
C GLY A 26 -4.49 5.98 5.91
N PHE A 27 -5.66 5.36 5.98
CA PHE A 27 -6.83 5.96 6.64
C PHE A 27 -6.62 6.14 8.14
N PHE A 28 -6.06 5.14 8.81
CA PHE A 28 -5.81 5.19 10.26
C PHE A 28 -4.92 6.38 10.65
N VAL A 29 -3.83 6.62 9.91
CA VAL A 29 -2.92 7.76 10.16
C VAL A 29 -3.66 9.10 10.08
N ILE A 30 -4.54 9.27 9.09
CA ILE A 30 -5.33 10.50 8.92
C ILE A 30 -6.36 10.66 10.04
N PHE A 31 -7.09 9.60 10.38
CA PHE A 31 -8.07 9.65 11.47
C PHE A 31 -7.43 9.96 12.82
N VAL A 32 -6.29 9.35 13.13
CA VAL A 32 -5.53 9.64 14.36
C VAL A 32 -5.05 11.09 14.36
N ALA A 33 -4.51 11.59 13.24
CA ALA A 33 -4.07 12.97 13.14
C ALA A 33 -5.22 13.99 13.33
N LEU A 34 -6.43 13.66 12.89
CA LEU A 34 -7.63 14.48 13.10
C LEU A 34 -8.19 14.37 14.53
N ALA A 35 -8.06 13.22 15.17
CA ALA A 35 -8.52 12.97 16.53
C ALA A 35 -7.68 13.69 17.60
N ILE A 36 -6.39 13.90 17.32
CA ILE A 36 -5.51 14.66 18.22
C ILE A 36 -5.96 16.14 18.24
N PRO A 37 -6.22 16.74 19.42
CA PRO A 37 -6.66 18.12 19.55
C PRO A 37 -5.48 19.11 19.39
N SER A 38 -4.72 18.99 18.30
CA SER A 38 -3.61 19.87 17.94
C SER A 38 -3.87 20.49 16.57
N ASN A 39 -3.67 21.81 16.44
CA ASN A 39 -3.82 22.49 15.15
C ASN A 39 -2.80 21.98 14.13
N LYS A 40 -1.58 21.62 14.58
CA LYS A 40 -0.52 21.07 13.71
C LYS A 40 -0.91 19.72 13.10
N THR A 41 -1.54 18.83 13.87
CA THR A 41 -1.93 17.50 13.38
C THR A 41 -3.14 17.58 12.46
N LYS A 42 -4.07 18.51 12.73
CA LYS A 42 -5.21 18.79 11.84
C LYS A 42 -4.76 19.40 10.51
N GLU A 43 -3.78 20.30 10.53
CA GLU A 43 -3.21 20.89 9.32
C GLU A 43 -2.45 19.85 8.49
N PHE A 44 -1.66 19.00 9.14
CA PHE A 44 -1.03 17.84 8.49
C PHE A 44 -2.07 16.95 7.81
N ALA A 45 -3.13 16.55 8.53
CA ALA A 45 -4.17 15.70 7.96
C ALA A 45 -4.83 16.35 6.74
N LYS A 46 -5.17 17.65 6.81
CA LYS A 46 -5.78 18.38 5.69
C LYS A 46 -4.87 18.54 4.47
N ASN A 47 -3.56 18.67 4.68
CA ASN A 47 -2.60 18.87 3.59
C ASN A 47 -2.14 17.55 2.97
N HIS A 48 -2.15 16.45 3.73
CA HIS A 48 -1.54 15.18 3.33
C HIS A 48 -2.52 14.00 3.16
N TRP A 49 -3.79 14.13 3.54
CA TRP A 49 -4.78 13.04 3.43
C TRP A 49 -4.83 12.43 2.04
N TRP A 50 -4.89 13.27 1.00
CA TRP A 50 -4.97 12.80 -0.37
C TRP A 50 -3.70 12.05 -0.77
N SER A 51 -2.51 12.60 -0.49
CA SER A 51 -1.25 11.93 -0.81
C SER A 51 -1.05 10.61 -0.07
N ILE A 52 -1.51 10.52 1.18
CA ILE A 52 -1.37 9.30 2.00
C ILE A 52 -2.34 8.22 1.52
N ILE A 53 -3.61 8.57 1.26
CA ILE A 53 -4.60 7.61 0.76
C ILE A 53 -4.27 7.19 -0.67
N ALA A 54 -3.95 8.13 -1.55
CA ALA A 54 -3.57 7.82 -2.93
C ALA A 54 -2.28 7.00 -3.00
N GLY A 55 -1.27 7.33 -2.18
CA GLY A 55 -0.02 6.58 -2.12
C GLY A 55 -0.22 5.14 -1.64
N THR A 56 -0.98 4.94 -0.57
CA THR A 56 -1.25 3.59 -0.03
C THR A 56 -2.11 2.75 -0.97
N MET A 57 -3.11 3.34 -1.63
CA MET A 57 -3.89 2.69 -2.69
C MET A 57 -3.04 2.39 -3.93
N GLY A 58 -2.12 3.27 -4.30
CA GLY A 58 -1.21 3.09 -5.44
C GLY A 58 -0.27 1.91 -5.23
N VAL A 59 0.34 1.80 -4.05
CA VAL A 59 1.19 0.64 -3.70
C VAL A 59 0.37 -0.65 -3.67
N TYR A 60 -0.84 -0.64 -3.09
CA TYR A 60 -1.73 -1.79 -3.15
C TYR A 60 -2.07 -2.20 -4.59
N GLY A 61 -2.37 -1.23 -5.46
CA GLY A 61 -2.66 -1.47 -6.87
C GLY A 61 -1.48 -2.07 -7.63
N THR A 62 -0.25 -1.58 -7.41
CA THR A 62 0.95 -2.11 -8.07
C THR A 62 1.30 -3.52 -7.61
N MET A 63 1.06 -3.86 -6.34
CA MET A 63 1.24 -5.23 -5.83
C MET A 63 0.28 -6.22 -6.51
N ASN A 64 -1.00 -5.87 -6.63
CA ASN A 64 -1.98 -6.70 -7.34
C ASN A 64 -1.67 -6.81 -8.83
N PHE A 65 -1.27 -5.71 -9.46
CA PHE A 65 -0.87 -5.71 -10.87
C PHE A 65 0.37 -6.59 -11.09
N ALA A 66 1.37 -6.53 -10.21
CA ALA A 66 2.56 -7.38 -10.30
C ALA A 66 2.21 -8.87 -10.20
N ASN A 67 1.34 -9.25 -9.27
CA ASN A 67 0.83 -10.63 -9.17
C ASN A 67 0.10 -11.06 -10.45
N TRP A 68 -0.79 -10.22 -10.98
CA TRP A 68 -1.53 -10.50 -12.21
C TRP A 68 -0.60 -10.67 -13.44
N VAL A 69 0.39 -9.79 -13.60
CA VAL A 69 1.40 -9.91 -14.67
C VAL A 69 2.17 -11.22 -14.52
N TRP A 70 2.54 -11.60 -13.29
CA TRP A 70 3.28 -12.83 -13.04
C TRP A 70 2.47 -14.09 -13.34
N GLU A 71 1.18 -14.10 -13.02
CA GLU A 71 0.26 -15.18 -13.43
C GLU A 71 0.18 -15.34 -14.96
N LYS A 72 0.27 -14.23 -15.70
CA LYS A 72 0.27 -14.25 -17.18
C LYS A 72 1.61 -14.65 -17.80
N LEU A 73 2.71 -14.48 -17.09
CA LEU A 73 4.07 -14.82 -17.57
C LEU A 73 4.48 -16.26 -17.24
N THR A 74 3.88 -16.89 -16.23
CA THR A 74 4.08 -18.30 -15.93
C THR A 74 3.16 -19.18 -16.78
N PHE A 75 3.64 -19.58 -17.95
CA PHE A 75 3.21 -20.81 -18.65
C PHE A 75 3.98 -22.03 -18.11
#